data_AF-A0A948ALH2-F1
#
_entry.id   AF-A0A948ALH2-F1
#
_cell.length_a   1.000
_cell.length_b   1.000
_cell.length_c   1.000
_cell.angle_alpha   90.00
_cell.angle_beta   90.00
_cell.angle_gamma   90.00
#
_symmetry.space_group_name_H-M   'P 1'
#
loop_
_entity.id
_entity.type
_entity.pdbx_description
1 polymer ?
#
loop_
_entity_poly.entity_id
_entity_poly.type
_entity_poly.pdbx_seq_one_letter_code
_entity_poly.pdbx_strand_id
1 'polypeptide(L)'
;LAHSLKGVAATLGANRLANQIAVLEVALKQQGSDCDGLIDDIEAGLSTLAAAILALPQRPVEATTIPVDPAHLEQVMNELEHLLAQSDAHAGQLAADSRSLLHAALGDVGDELLRQIEHFDYETALATLRNARM
;
A
#
# COMPACT_ATOMS: atom_id res chain seq x y z
N LEU A 1 -1.61 -9.64 16.40
CA LEU A 1 -2.60 -9.30 15.35
C LEU A 1 -3.76 -8.45 15.88
N ALA A 2 -4.62 -8.95 16.78
CA ALA A 2 -5.76 -8.17 17.32
C ALA A 2 -5.35 -6.83 17.95
N HIS A 3 -4.25 -6.82 18.72
CA HIS A 3 -3.70 -5.60 19.32
C HIS A 3 -3.29 -4.54 18.28
N SER A 4 -2.64 -4.96 17.19
CA SER A 4 -2.24 -4.08 16.08
C SER A 4 -3.46 -3.55 15.32
N LEU A 5 -4.44 -4.42 15.04
CA LEU A 5 -5.68 -4.07 14.33
C LEU A 5 -6.53 -3.06 15.11
N LYS A 6 -6.56 -3.19 16.45
CA LYS A 6 -7.20 -2.23 17.36
C LYS A 6 -6.55 -0.84 17.28
N GLY A 7 -5.21 -0.80 17.25
CA GLY A 7 -4.45 0.46 17.13
C GLY A 7 -4.74 1.20 15.83
N VAL A 8 -4.82 0.47 14.71
CA VAL A 8 -5.21 1.02 13.40
C VAL A 8 -6.66 1.53 13.44
N ALA A 9 -7.61 0.73 13.92
CA ALA A 9 -9.02 1.13 14.01
C ALA A 9 -9.23 2.40 14.88
N ALA A 10 -8.53 2.52 16.01
CA ALA A 10 -8.59 3.71 16.87
C ALA A 10 -8.02 4.96 16.18
N THR A 11 -6.92 4.81 15.44
CA THR A 11 -6.27 5.92 14.71
C THR A 11 -7.14 6.45 13.57
N LEU A 12 -7.92 5.57 12.93
CA LEU A 12 -8.90 5.94 11.91
C LEU A 12 -10.26 6.39 12.48
N GLY A 13 -10.40 6.49 13.81
CA GLY A 13 -11.65 6.88 14.47
C GLY A 13 -12.74 5.80 14.44
N ALA A 14 -12.44 4.59 13.97
CA ALA A 14 -13.33 3.43 13.94
C ALA A 14 -13.46 2.77 15.33
N ASN A 15 -13.89 3.57 16.31
CA ASN A 15 -13.95 3.19 17.74
C ASN A 15 -14.81 1.96 18.01
N ARG A 16 -15.87 1.75 17.22
CA ARG A 16 -16.74 0.57 17.33
C ARG A 16 -15.97 -0.73 17.00
N LEU A 17 -15.18 -0.70 15.92
CA LEU A 17 -14.35 -1.82 15.49
C LEU A 17 -13.22 -2.10 16.50
N ALA A 18 -12.57 -1.04 17.01
CA ALA A 18 -11.55 -1.17 18.06
C ALA A 18 -12.08 -1.83 19.34
N ASN A 19 -13.34 -1.55 19.72
CA ASN A 19 -14.00 -2.18 20.85
C ASN A 19 -14.35 -3.65 20.57
N GLN A 20 -14.86 -3.98 19.38
CA GLN A 20 -15.17 -5.38 19.00
C GLN A 20 -13.90 -6.25 19.00
N ILE A 21 -12.79 -5.72 18.49
CA ILE A 21 -11.48 -6.41 18.50
C ILE A 21 -10.97 -6.62 19.94
N ALA A 22 -11.21 -5.66 20.84
CA ALA A 22 -10.83 -5.80 22.25
C ALA A 22 -11.65 -6.88 22.97
N VAL A 23 -12.95 -6.99 22.65
CA VAL A 23 -13.82 -8.05 23.19
C VAL A 23 -13.39 -9.41 22.65
N LEU A 24 -13.03 -9.52 21.37
CA LEU A 24 -12.47 -10.74 20.78
C LEU A 24 -11.17 -11.15 21.48
N GLU A 25 -10.27 -10.19 21.76
CA GLU A 25 -9.01 -10.48 22.43
C GLU A 25 -9.20 -11.04 23.85
N VAL A 26 -10.26 -10.60 24.55
CA VAL A 26 -10.63 -11.13 25.87
C VAL A 26 -11.27 -12.52 25.74
N ALA A 27 -12.17 -12.71 24.77
CA ALA A 27 -12.84 -13.98 24.51
C ALA A 27 -11.86 -15.08 24.10
N LEU A 28 -10.86 -14.77 23.26
CA LEU A 28 -9.79 -15.70 22.87
C LEU A 28 -8.89 -16.13 24.02
N LYS A 29 -8.78 -15.32 25.09
CA LYS A 29 -8.05 -15.68 26.32
C LYS A 29 -8.85 -16.62 27.23
N GLN A 30 -10.15 -16.79 26.98
CA GLN A 30 -11.04 -17.68 27.74
C GLN A 30 -11.36 -18.93 26.90
N GLN A 31 -10.84 -20.10 27.30
CA GLN A 31 -11.09 -21.36 26.59
C GLN A 31 -12.60 -21.69 26.53
N GLY A 32 -13.12 -21.95 25.32
CA GLY A 32 -14.49 -22.39 25.09
C GLY A 32 -15.51 -21.29 24.74
N SER A 33 -15.07 -20.06 24.52
CA SER A 33 -15.96 -18.97 24.09
C SER A 33 -16.27 -19.08 22.59
N ASP A 34 -17.55 -19.11 22.23
CA ASP A 34 -18.00 -18.98 20.84
C ASP A 34 -17.67 -17.57 20.34
N CYS A 35 -16.73 -17.49 19.41
CA CYS A 35 -16.20 -16.24 18.86
C CYS A 35 -16.69 -15.98 17.43
N ASP A 36 -17.45 -16.91 16.83
CA ASP A 36 -17.78 -16.87 15.40
C ASP A 36 -18.58 -15.60 15.06
N GLY A 37 -19.60 -15.29 15.86
CA GLY A 37 -20.38 -14.06 15.68
C GLY A 37 -19.57 -12.77 15.92
N LEU A 38 -18.52 -12.82 16.74
CA LEU A 38 -17.64 -11.67 16.97
C LEU A 38 -16.65 -11.46 15.82
N ILE A 39 -16.24 -12.55 15.18
CA ILE A 39 -15.37 -12.54 14.00
C ILE A 39 -16.14 -11.98 12.79
N ASP A 40 -17.38 -12.45 12.57
CA ASP A 40 -18.26 -11.94 11.51
C ASP A 40 -18.50 -10.43 11.63
N ASP A 41 -18.74 -9.97 12.86
CA ASP A 41 -18.93 -8.55 13.19
C ASP A 41 -17.68 -7.70 12.91
N ILE A 42 -16.48 -8.23 13.18
CA ILE A 42 -15.21 -7.57 12.90
C ILE A 42 -14.94 -7.55 11.40
N GLU A 43 -15.23 -8.62 10.68
CA GLU A 43 -15.08 -8.71 9.23
C GLU A 43 -15.98 -7.70 8.51
N ALA A 44 -17.24 -7.59 8.91
CA ALA A 44 -18.17 -6.60 8.39
C ALA A 44 -17.70 -5.16 8.67
N GLY A 45 -17.17 -4.91 9.87
CA GLY A 45 -16.61 -3.61 10.23
C GLY A 45 -15.35 -3.24 9.44
N LEU A 46 -14.46 -4.21 9.20
CA LEU A 46 -13.27 -4.04 8.36
C LEU A 46 -13.65 -3.76 6.90
N SER A 47 -14.60 -4.52 6.35
CA SER A 47 -15.08 -4.33 4.98
C SER A 47 -15.69 -2.94 4.78
N THR A 48 -16.48 -2.47 5.75
CA THR A 48 -17.05 -1.12 5.74
C THR A 48 -15.97 -0.03 5.80
N LEU A 49 -14.96 -0.21 6.64
CA LEU A 49 -13.85 0.74 6.76
C LEU A 49 -13.01 0.78 5.48
N ALA A 50 -12.71 -0.38 4.89
CA ALA A 50 -11.98 -0.46 3.62
C ALA A 50 -12.76 0.22 2.49
N ALA A 51 -14.07 -0.03 2.39
CA ALA A 51 -14.94 0.64 1.43
C ALA A 51 -14.97 2.15 1.63
N ALA A 52 -15.01 2.63 2.89
CA ALA A 52 -14.98 4.06 3.19
C ALA A 52 -13.65 4.71 2.80
N ILE A 53 -12.51 4.04 3.03
CA ILE A 53 -11.18 4.51 2.61
C ILE A 53 -11.09 4.58 1.08
N LEU A 54 -11.58 3.55 0.38
CA LEU A 54 -11.59 3.50 -1.08
C LEU A 54 -12.57 4.52 -1.70
N ALA A 55 -13.63 4.86 -0.98
CA ALA A 55 -14.62 5.86 -1.38
C ALA A 55 -14.24 7.29 -0.99
N LEU A 56 -13.18 7.49 -0.19
CA LEU A 56 -12.62 8.83 -0.02
C LEU A 56 -12.28 9.34 -1.42
N PRO A 57 -12.72 10.55 -1.79
CA PRO A 57 -12.36 11.11 -3.07
C PRO A 57 -10.83 11.08 -3.11
N GLN A 58 -10.29 10.28 -4.03
CA GLN A 58 -8.90 10.39 -4.40
C GLN A 58 -8.79 11.84 -4.82
N ARG A 59 -8.19 12.66 -3.96
CA ARG A 59 -7.90 14.04 -4.31
C ARG A 59 -7.20 13.89 -5.65
N PRO A 60 -7.74 14.45 -6.76
CA PRO A 60 -6.94 14.55 -7.95
C PRO A 60 -5.70 15.25 -7.43
N VAL A 61 -4.57 14.56 -7.43
CA VAL A 61 -3.30 15.25 -7.35
C VAL A 61 -3.40 16.12 -8.58
N GLU A 62 -3.78 17.39 -8.39
CA GLU A 62 -3.69 18.37 -9.46
C GLU A 62 -2.31 18.13 -10.02
N ALA A 63 -2.28 17.67 -11.26
CA ALA A 63 -1.07 17.45 -12.01
C ALA A 63 -0.43 18.83 -12.12
N THR A 64 0.27 19.20 -11.06
CA THR A 64 1.26 20.23 -11.08
C THR A 64 2.20 19.66 -12.11
N THR A 65 2.17 20.22 -13.30
CA THR A 65 3.11 19.91 -14.37
C THR A 65 4.47 20.33 -13.85
N ILE A 66 5.04 19.51 -12.97
CA ILE A 66 6.42 19.57 -12.58
C ILE A 66 7.14 19.23 -13.88
N PRO A 67 8.00 20.13 -14.40
CA PRO A 67 8.82 19.77 -15.53
C PRO A 67 9.64 18.54 -15.12
N VAL A 68 9.26 17.39 -15.65
CA VAL A 68 10.00 16.14 -15.47
C VAL A 68 11.35 16.36 -16.15
N ASP A 69 12.42 16.41 -15.36
CA ASP A 69 13.77 16.42 -15.89
C ASP A 69 14.05 15.03 -16.48
N PRO A 70 14.18 14.89 -17.82
CA PRO A 70 14.37 13.58 -18.45
C PRO A 70 15.65 12.91 -18.00
N ALA A 71 16.70 13.68 -17.68
CA ALA A 71 17.97 13.13 -17.20
C ALA A 71 17.82 12.53 -15.79
N HIS A 72 17.03 13.19 -14.93
CA HIS A 72 16.73 12.68 -13.60
C HIS A 72 15.86 11.43 -13.65
N LEU A 73 14.86 11.39 -14.53
CA LEU A 73 14.03 10.21 -14.75
C LEU A 73 14.87 9.01 -15.24
N GLU A 74 15.75 9.22 -16.22
CA GLU A 74 16.63 8.15 -16.71
C GLU A 74 17.55 7.62 -15.62
N GLN A 75 18.09 8.49 -14.76
CA GLN A 75 18.92 8.10 -13.63
C GLN A 75 18.13 7.21 -12.66
N VAL A 76 16.94 7.63 -12.24
CA VAL A 76 16.06 6.87 -11.34
C VAL A 76 15.69 5.52 -11.95
N MET A 77 15.37 5.48 -13.24
CA MET A 77 15.03 4.24 -13.93
C MET A 77 16.23 3.28 -14.04
N ASN A 78 17.45 3.79 -14.26
CA ASN A 78 18.67 2.98 -14.28
C ASN A 78 18.99 2.39 -12.90
N GLU A 79 18.83 3.19 -11.85
CA GLU A 79 19.09 2.77 -10.48
C GLU A 79 18.04 1.76 -10.00
N LEU A 80 16.76 1.98 -10.31
CA LEU A 80 15.70 0.99 -10.08
C LEU A 80 15.98 -0.32 -10.84
N GLU A 81 16.38 -0.27 -12.11
CA GLU A 81 16.71 -1.49 -12.86
C GLU A 81 17.82 -2.29 -12.17
N HIS A 82 18.87 -1.61 -11.69
CA HIS A 82 19.98 -2.24 -11.00
C HIS A 82 19.55 -2.89 -9.68
N LEU A 83 18.81 -2.15 -8.85
CA LEU A 83 18.34 -2.63 -7.56
C LEU A 83 17.34 -3.79 -7.70
N LEU A 84 16.42 -3.71 -8.66
CA LEU A 84 15.45 -4.78 -8.94
C LEU A 84 16.14 -6.05 -9.45
N ALA A 85 17.13 -5.92 -10.35
CA ALA A 85 17.90 -7.06 -10.84
C ALA A 85 18.69 -7.77 -9.73
N GLN A 86 19.04 -7.07 -8.66
CA GLN A 86 19.72 -7.62 -7.48
C GLN A 86 18.75 -8.05 -6.37
N SER A 87 17.44 -7.86 -6.57
CA SER A 87 16.43 -8.02 -5.52
C SER A 87 16.75 -7.25 -4.24
N ASP A 88 17.37 -6.06 -4.38
CA ASP A 88 17.77 -5.22 -3.26
C ASP A 88 16.55 -4.49 -2.67
N ALA A 89 16.39 -4.59 -1.35
CA ALA A 89 15.32 -3.92 -0.62
C ALA A 89 15.36 -2.38 -0.71
N HIS A 90 16.50 -1.79 -1.07
CA HIS A 90 16.60 -0.36 -1.36
C HIS A 90 15.75 0.07 -2.56
N ALA A 91 15.34 -0.86 -3.44
CA ALA A 91 14.42 -0.57 -4.54
C ALA A 91 13.11 0.05 -4.05
N GLY A 92 12.57 -0.43 -2.92
CA GLY A 92 11.35 0.09 -2.33
C GLY A 92 11.49 1.54 -1.84
N GLN A 93 12.62 1.87 -1.23
CA GLN A 93 12.89 3.24 -0.77
C GLN A 93 13.03 4.19 -1.96
N LEU A 94 13.82 3.82 -2.97
CA LEU A 94 14.01 4.65 -4.17
C LEU A 94 12.70 4.87 -4.94
N ALA A 95 11.88 3.83 -5.05
CA ALA A 95 10.54 3.89 -5.64
C ALA A 95 9.62 4.85 -4.87
N ALA A 96 9.60 4.77 -3.54
CA ALA A 96 8.81 5.66 -2.70
C ALA A 96 9.25 7.13 -2.83
N ASP A 97 10.55 7.39 -2.82
CA ASP A 97 11.12 8.74 -2.95
C ASP A 97 10.86 9.33 -4.34
N SER A 98 10.79 8.48 -5.37
CA SER A 98 10.59 8.88 -6.76
C SER A 98 9.14 8.73 -7.25
N ARG A 99 8.18 8.46 -6.35
CA ARG A 99 6.78 8.16 -6.71
C ARG A 99 6.15 9.22 -7.61
N SER A 100 6.28 10.49 -7.23
CA SER A 100 5.71 11.62 -7.98
C SER A 100 6.35 11.76 -9.37
N LEU A 101 7.65 11.48 -9.49
CA LEU A 101 8.39 11.53 -10.75
C LEU A 101 7.95 10.40 -11.69
N LEU A 102 7.87 9.18 -11.16
CA LEU A 102 7.45 7.99 -11.92
C LEU A 102 6.00 8.14 -12.40
N HIS A 103 5.10 8.61 -11.55
CA HIS A 103 3.71 8.88 -11.93
C HIS A 103 3.62 9.99 -13.00
N ALA A 104 4.32 11.11 -12.81
CA ALA A 104 4.28 12.22 -13.77
C ALA A 104 4.85 11.86 -15.14
N ALA A 105 5.85 10.98 -15.19
CA ALA A 105 6.53 10.60 -16.43
C ALA A 105 5.90 9.39 -17.14
N LEU A 106 5.47 8.38 -16.38
CA LEU A 106 5.02 7.08 -16.89
C LEU A 106 3.51 6.85 -16.72
N GLY A 107 2.82 7.73 -16.00
CA GLY A 107 1.39 7.61 -15.71
C GLY A 107 1.05 6.28 -15.03
N ASP A 108 0.02 5.61 -15.54
CA ASP A 108 -0.47 4.32 -15.03
C ASP A 108 0.61 3.24 -14.96
N VAL A 109 1.60 3.27 -15.87
CA VAL A 109 2.73 2.31 -15.87
C VAL A 109 3.65 2.57 -14.67
N GLY A 110 3.82 3.83 -14.28
CA GLY A 110 4.57 4.22 -13.08
C GLY A 110 3.86 3.75 -11.81
N ASP A 111 2.55 3.89 -11.73
CA ASP A 111 1.76 3.41 -10.59
C ASP A 111 1.80 1.89 -10.46
N GLU A 112 1.72 1.17 -11.57
CA GLU A 112 1.84 -0.28 -11.62
C GLU A 112 3.23 -0.76 -11.18
N LEU A 113 4.29 -0.10 -11.64
CA LEU A 113 5.66 -0.37 -11.22
C LEU A 113 5.81 -0.19 -9.69
N LEU A 114 5.34 0.92 -9.14
CA LEU A 114 5.41 1.20 -7.70
C LEU A 114 4.71 0.12 -6.87
N ARG A 115 3.53 -0.31 -7.32
CA ARG A 115 2.75 -1.37 -6.67
C ARG A 115 3.49 -2.71 -6.67
N GLN A 116 4.12 -3.08 -7.79
CA GLN A 116 4.90 -4.32 -7.89
C GLN A 116 6.10 -4.29 -6.92
N ILE A 117 6.79 -3.15 -6.81
CA ILE A 117 7.91 -2.96 -5.89
C ILE A 117 7.45 -3.02 -4.41
N GLU A 118 6.33 -2.37 -4.06
CA GLU A 118 5.74 -2.43 -2.71
C GLU A 118 5.36 -3.86 -2.29
N HIS A 119 4.99 -4.71 -3.26
CA HIS A 119 4.66 -6.11 -3.05
C HIS A 119 5.88 -7.04 -3.12
N PHE A 120 7.09 -6.50 -3.23
CA PHE A 120 8.35 -7.25 -3.39
C PHE A 120 8.41 -8.12 -4.66
N ASP A 121 7.57 -7.82 -5.67
CA ASP A 121 7.50 -8.53 -6.95
C ASP A 121 8.52 -7.93 -7.93
N TYR A 122 9.80 -8.12 -7.62
CA TYR A 122 10.89 -7.47 -8.34
C TYR A 122 11.11 -7.98 -9.76
N GLU A 123 10.78 -9.25 -10.04
CA GLU A 123 10.86 -9.79 -11.41
C GLU A 123 9.83 -9.12 -12.32
N THR A 124 8.58 -8.99 -11.85
CA THR A 124 7.52 -8.32 -12.62
C THR A 124 7.80 -6.82 -12.74
N ALA A 125 8.27 -6.18 -11.65
CA ALA A 125 8.71 -4.78 -11.67
C ALA A 125 9.79 -4.51 -12.72
N LEU A 126 10.78 -5.38 -12.81
CA LEU A 126 11.86 -5.27 -13.80
C LEU A 126 11.33 -5.38 -15.23
N ALA A 127 10.39 -6.28 -15.49
CA ALA A 127 9.75 -6.42 -16.79
C ALA A 127 8.93 -5.17 -17.16
N THR A 128 8.14 -4.64 -16.21
CA THR A 128 7.37 -3.41 -16.38
C THR A 128 8.27 -2.22 -16.69
N LEU A 129 9.36 -2.05 -15.93
CA LEU A 129 10.32 -0.97 -16.13
C LEU A 129 11.01 -1.02 -17.51
N ARG A 130 11.31 -2.22 -18.01
CA ARG A 130 11.89 -2.40 -19.36
C ARG A 130 10.89 -2.13 -20.47
N ASN A 131 9.63 -2.53 -20.30
CA ASN A 131 8.58 -2.23 -21.25
C ASN A 131 8.28 -0.73 -21.33
N ALA A 132 8.39 -0.02 -20.20
CA ALA A 132 8.21 1.44 -20.14
C ALA A 132 9.30 2.24 -20.90
N ARG A 133 10.42 1.60 -21.26
CA ARG A 133 11.53 2.20 -22.03
C ARG A 133 11.37 2.06 -23.55
N MET A 134 10.45 1.21 -24.02
CA MET A 134 10.19 0.98 -25.45
C MET A 134 9.17 1.96 -26.02
#